data_AF-A0A9E5LKM5-F1
#
_entry.id   AF-A0A9E5LKM5-F1
#
_cell.length_a   1.000
_cell.length_b   1.000
_cell.length_c   1.000
_cell.angle_alpha   90.00
_cell.angle_beta   90.00
_cell.angle_gamma   90.00
#
_symmetry.space_group_name_H-M   'P 1'
#
loop_
_entity.id
_entity.type
_entity.pdbx_description
1 polymer ?
#
loop_
_entity_poly.entity_id
_entity_poly.type
_entity_poly.pdbx_seq_one_letter_code
_entity_poly.pdbx_strand_id
1 'polypeptide(L)'
;MPNNAGQGRSPADIRAVFSQNLKELMAASPNVPALCRELSLNRTQFNRYLASESFPRPDILQKICLHFGLDARILLQPLSELKNEPSKAQTFYGLHEFLNMRQGNVPEHLFPSGFYVFSRHNFIYPDTFIQGIVHVYRKDGMTYITGREPIFEMRKQSLPIDKYTREFRGMVLAMDTGLDMLVSRRRFMTGSFHFVAPVPSL
;
A
#
# COMPACT_ATOMS: atom_id res chain seq x y z
N MET A 1 -9.53 -4.50 20.29
CA MET A 1 -8.71 -5.25 21.27
C MET A 1 -7.56 -4.34 21.71
N PRO A 2 -7.39 -4.00 23.00
CA PRO A 2 -6.22 -3.26 23.43
C PRO A 2 -4.96 -4.11 23.20
N ASN A 3 -3.94 -3.50 22.61
CA ASN A 3 -2.70 -4.13 22.19
C ASN A 3 -1.92 -4.64 23.43
N ASN A 4 -1.80 -5.96 23.58
CA ASN A 4 -1.23 -6.63 24.75
C ASN A 4 0.32 -6.66 24.75
N ALA A 5 0.97 -6.03 23.77
CA ALA A 5 2.41 -6.13 23.52
C ALA A 5 3.34 -5.54 24.60
N GLY A 6 2.78 -4.85 25.61
CA GLY A 6 3.54 -4.14 26.66
C GLY A 6 3.41 -4.71 28.08
N GLN A 7 2.52 -5.66 28.34
CA GLN A 7 2.34 -6.19 29.69
C GLN A 7 3.38 -7.29 29.96
N GLY A 8 4.41 -6.97 30.74
CA GLY A 8 5.37 -7.94 31.29
C GLY A 8 6.80 -7.86 30.77
N ARG A 9 7.16 -6.91 29.90
CA ARG A 9 8.54 -6.76 29.43
C ARG A 9 9.37 -5.88 30.36
N SER A 10 10.55 -6.37 30.73
CA SER A 10 11.49 -5.56 31.51
C SER A 10 12.10 -4.45 30.64
N PRO A 11 12.58 -3.34 31.23
CA PRO A 11 13.30 -2.33 30.47
C PRO A 11 14.53 -2.87 29.72
N ALA A 12 15.14 -3.97 30.21
CA ALA A 12 16.26 -4.63 29.53
C ALA A 12 15.81 -5.32 28.23
N ASP A 13 14.66 -5.99 28.25
CA ASP A 13 14.10 -6.66 27.06
C ASP A 13 13.79 -5.65 25.95
N ILE A 14 13.20 -4.51 26.33
CA ILE A 14 12.90 -3.41 25.40
C ILE A 14 14.21 -2.86 24.79
N ARG A 15 15.30 -2.74 25.59
CA ARG A 15 16.60 -2.30 25.06
C ARG A 15 17.19 -3.32 24.09
N ALA A 16 17.05 -4.61 24.39
CA ALA A 16 17.54 -5.69 23.53
C ALA A 16 16.83 -5.68 22.17
N VAL A 17 15.49 -5.55 22.15
CA VAL A 17 14.71 -5.45 20.92
C VAL A 17 15.15 -4.24 20.09
N PHE A 18 15.21 -3.05 20.71
CA PHE A 18 15.60 -1.83 20.01
C PHE A 18 17.01 -1.91 19.41
N SER A 19 17.97 -2.41 20.19
CA SER A 19 19.36 -2.62 19.77
C SER A 19 19.47 -3.58 18.58
N GLN A 20 18.74 -4.70 18.65
CA GLN A 20 18.70 -5.67 17.56
C GLN A 20 18.14 -5.05 16.27
N ASN A 21 17.03 -4.31 16.38
CA ASN A 21 16.44 -3.60 15.24
C ASN A 21 17.41 -2.59 14.61
N LEU A 22 18.14 -1.83 15.43
CA LEU A 22 19.15 -0.89 14.92
C LEU A 22 20.29 -1.62 14.20
N LYS A 23 20.78 -2.74 14.73
CA LYS A 23 21.84 -3.53 14.07
C LYS A 23 21.39 -4.02 12.69
N GLU A 24 20.17 -4.50 12.58
CA GLU A 24 19.60 -4.94 11.30
C GLU A 24 19.43 -3.79 10.30
N LEU A 25 19.00 -2.60 10.75
CA LEU A 25 18.94 -1.40 9.91
C LEU A 25 20.33 -0.98 9.43
N MET A 26 21.33 -1.03 10.32
CA MET A 26 22.72 -0.69 10.00
C MET A 26 23.38 -1.71 9.07
N ALA A 27 22.96 -2.98 9.07
CA ALA A 27 23.49 -3.99 8.15
C ALA A 27 23.22 -3.62 6.68
N ALA A 28 22.12 -2.91 6.40
CA ALA A 28 21.77 -2.41 5.07
C ALA A 28 22.47 -1.07 4.72
N SER A 29 22.95 -0.33 5.71
CA SER A 29 23.65 0.96 5.53
C SER A 29 24.79 1.10 6.55
N PRO A 30 26.00 0.57 6.26
CA PRO A 30 27.03 0.33 7.29
C PRO A 30 27.76 1.59 7.78
N ASN A 31 27.38 2.79 7.35
CA ASN A 31 28.11 4.00 7.69
C ASN A 31 27.55 4.71 8.95
N VAL A 32 27.89 4.17 10.12
CA VAL A 32 27.52 4.74 11.44
C VAL A 32 27.90 6.23 11.56
N PRO A 33 29.12 6.67 11.19
CA PRO A 33 29.47 8.10 11.26
C PRO A 33 28.59 9.00 10.37
N ALA A 34 28.26 8.56 9.15
CA ALA A 34 27.39 9.33 8.26
C ALA A 34 25.98 9.46 8.84
N LEU A 35 25.41 8.35 9.33
CA LEU A 35 24.10 8.35 9.97
C LEU A 35 24.05 9.27 11.20
N CYS A 36 25.07 9.23 12.05
CA CYS A 36 25.14 10.11 13.23
C CYS A 36 25.14 11.60 12.83
N ARG A 37 25.80 11.96 11.72
CA ARG A 37 25.79 13.34 11.21
C ARG A 37 24.42 13.73 10.68
N GLU A 38 23.77 12.84 9.92
CA GLU A 38 22.43 13.09 9.36
C GLU A 38 21.36 13.24 10.44
N LEU A 39 21.44 12.44 11.50
CA LEU A 39 20.50 12.50 12.63
C LEU A 39 20.85 13.60 13.66
N SER A 40 21.99 14.28 13.47
CA SER A 40 22.59 15.18 14.47
C SER A 40 22.71 14.51 15.86
N LEU A 41 23.26 13.29 15.87
CA LEU A 41 23.46 12.46 17.07
C LEU A 41 24.93 12.31 17.43
N ASN A 42 25.20 12.26 18.74
CA ASN A 42 26.51 11.90 19.23
C ASN A 42 26.79 10.41 18.96
N ARG A 43 27.92 10.10 18.32
CA ARG A 43 28.34 8.72 18.01
C ARG A 43 28.41 7.82 19.26
N THR A 44 28.91 8.34 20.37
CA THR A 44 28.96 7.61 21.64
C THR A 44 27.56 7.25 22.10
N GLN A 45 26.62 8.18 21.99
CA GLN A 45 25.22 7.94 22.34
C GLN A 45 24.58 6.88 21.43
N PHE A 46 24.82 6.95 20.12
CA PHE A 46 24.31 5.95 19.18
C PHE A 46 24.89 4.56 19.42
N ASN A 47 26.20 4.46 19.73
CA ASN A 47 26.83 3.20 20.09
C ASN A 47 26.23 2.57 21.35
N ARG A 48 25.83 3.38 22.35
CA ARG A 48 25.12 2.87 23.53
C ARG A 48 23.74 2.31 23.18
N TYR A 49 23.09 2.78 22.11
CA TYR A 49 21.85 2.17 21.63
C TYR A 49 22.12 0.80 21.00
N LEU A 50 23.16 0.69 20.15
CA LEU A 50 23.59 -0.59 19.56
C LEU A 50 24.10 -1.60 20.60
N ALA A 51 24.55 -1.13 21.76
CA ALA A 51 25.00 -1.97 22.87
C ALA A 51 23.87 -2.35 23.85
N SER A 52 22.63 -1.92 23.60
CA SER A 52 21.49 -2.12 24.52
C SER A 52 21.66 -1.46 25.91
N GLU A 53 22.49 -0.42 26.01
CA GLU A 53 22.85 0.24 27.27
C GLU A 53 21.92 1.41 27.62
N SER A 54 21.32 2.06 26.61
CA SER A 54 20.46 3.24 26.83
C SER A 54 19.31 3.34 25.83
N PHE A 55 18.33 4.19 26.12
CA PHE A 55 17.23 4.53 25.21
C PHE A 55 17.37 5.92 24.60
N PRO A 56 16.88 6.11 23.36
CA PRO A 56 16.73 7.44 22.81
C PRO A 56 15.66 8.22 23.56
N ARG A 57 15.92 9.51 23.77
CA ARG A 57 14.88 10.45 24.17
C ARG A 57 13.84 10.57 23.04
N PRO A 58 12.59 10.98 23.34
CA PRO A 58 11.52 11.03 22.34
C PRO A 58 11.86 11.79 21.06
N ASP A 59 12.57 12.91 21.18
CA ASP A 59 13.04 13.73 20.05
C ASP A 59 14.04 12.98 19.16
N ILE A 60 14.98 12.25 19.77
CA ILE A 60 15.95 11.43 19.05
C ILE A 60 15.28 10.22 18.41
N LEU A 61 14.36 9.57 19.13
CA LEU A 61 13.60 8.45 18.60
C LEU A 61 12.82 8.88 17.36
N GLN A 62 12.17 10.05 17.40
CA GLN A 62 11.45 10.59 16.25
C GLN A 62 12.37 10.76 15.03
N LYS A 63 13.58 11.30 15.21
CA LYS A 63 14.55 11.44 14.11
C LYS A 63 14.95 10.10 13.51
N ILE A 64 15.23 9.10 14.36
CA ILE A 64 15.55 7.73 13.92
C ILE A 64 14.38 7.14 13.13
N CYS A 65 13.17 7.24 13.67
CA CYS A 65 11.94 6.77 13.02
C CYS A 65 11.73 7.42 11.66
N LEU A 66 11.84 8.75 11.55
CA LEU A 66 11.69 9.48 10.29
C LEU A 66 12.74 9.08 9.26
N HIS A 67 14.00 8.92 9.67
CA HIS A 67 15.08 8.54 8.77
C HIS A 67 14.88 7.14 8.18
N PHE A 68 14.43 6.17 8.99
CA PHE A 68 14.21 4.79 8.53
C PHE A 68 12.78 4.52 8.03
N GLY A 69 11.89 5.51 8.05
CA GLY A 69 10.48 5.33 7.65
C GLY A 69 9.67 4.43 8.59
N LEU A 70 9.97 4.47 9.89
CA LEU A 70 9.37 3.63 10.94
C LEU A 70 8.62 4.48 11.97
N ASP A 71 8.04 3.84 12.98
CA ASP A 71 7.42 4.48 14.15
C ASP A 71 7.98 3.94 15.48
N ALA A 72 7.48 4.47 16.60
CA ALA A 72 7.99 4.16 17.94
C ALA A 72 7.86 2.67 18.35
N ARG A 73 7.09 1.85 17.62
CA ARG A 73 7.04 0.39 17.81
C ARG A 73 8.40 -0.27 17.60
N ILE A 74 9.36 0.39 16.95
CA ILE A 74 10.77 -0.05 16.90
C ILE A 74 11.39 -0.36 18.26
N LEU A 75 10.86 0.21 19.34
CA LEU A 75 11.29 -0.10 20.70
C LEU A 75 10.80 -1.47 21.19
N LEU A 76 9.69 -1.97 20.65
CA LEU A 76 8.91 -3.07 21.24
C LEU A 76 8.73 -4.25 20.28
N GLN A 77 8.82 -4.06 18.97
CA GLN A 77 8.56 -5.11 17.99
C GLN A 77 9.81 -5.37 17.15
N PRO A 78 10.13 -6.63 16.81
CA PRO A 78 11.18 -6.95 15.85
C PRO A 78 10.99 -6.23 14.51
N LEU A 79 12.09 -5.86 13.85
CA LEU A 79 12.06 -5.11 12.60
C LEU A 79 11.31 -5.84 11.47
N SER A 80 11.33 -7.17 11.47
CA SER A 80 10.54 -7.99 10.55
C SER A 80 9.04 -7.71 10.69
N GLU A 81 8.51 -7.59 11.90
CA GLU A 81 7.10 -7.26 12.16
C GLU A 81 6.78 -5.82 11.75
N LEU A 82 7.72 -4.88 11.92
CA LEU A 82 7.54 -3.48 11.54
C LEU A 82 7.54 -3.25 10.03
N LYS A 83 8.37 -4.00 9.30
CA LYS A 83 8.42 -3.96 7.83
C LYS A 83 7.27 -4.75 7.20
N ASN A 84 6.79 -5.79 7.90
CA ASN A 84 5.63 -6.59 7.49
C ASN A 84 4.30 -5.96 7.90
N GLU A 85 4.32 -4.90 8.72
CA GLU A 85 3.14 -4.09 9.01
C GLU A 85 2.84 -3.18 7.82
N PRO A 86 1.83 -3.50 7.02
CA PRO A 86 1.50 -2.71 5.86
C PRO A 86 0.80 -1.50 6.45
N SER A 87 1.45 -0.34 6.45
CA SER A 87 0.78 0.95 6.64
C SER A 87 -0.32 1.22 5.58
N LYS A 88 -0.55 0.25 4.69
CA LYS A 88 -1.67 0.09 3.75
C LYS A 88 -2.72 -0.97 4.12
N ALA A 89 -2.45 -1.90 5.05
CA ALA A 89 -3.38 -2.97 5.42
C ALA A 89 -4.42 -2.54 6.45
N GLN A 90 -4.20 -1.44 7.18
CA GLN A 90 -5.25 -0.84 8.00
C GLN A 90 -6.45 -0.36 7.16
N THR A 91 -6.31 -0.16 5.85
CA THR A 91 -7.43 0.23 4.98
C THR A 91 -8.45 -0.91 4.78
N PHE A 92 -8.06 -2.17 5.01
CA PHE A 92 -8.88 -3.35 4.75
C PHE A 92 -8.86 -4.31 5.94
N TYR A 93 -9.18 -3.78 7.13
CA TYR A 93 -9.18 -4.55 8.38
C TYR A 93 -9.95 -5.88 8.21
N GLY A 94 -9.25 -6.99 8.39
CA GLY A 94 -9.80 -8.34 8.27
C GLY A 94 -10.01 -8.85 6.84
N LEU A 95 -10.13 -8.00 5.81
CA LEU A 95 -10.42 -8.47 4.45
C LEU A 95 -9.20 -9.08 3.73
N HIS A 96 -7.98 -8.78 4.17
CA HIS A 96 -6.77 -9.26 3.50
C HIS A 96 -6.66 -10.80 3.48
N GLU A 97 -7.26 -11.48 4.45
CA GLU A 97 -7.26 -12.94 4.55
C GLU A 97 -8.33 -13.60 3.68
N PHE A 98 -9.41 -12.88 3.36
CA PHE A 98 -10.56 -13.40 2.61
C PHE A 98 -10.57 -12.98 1.14
N LEU A 99 -9.99 -11.81 0.85
CA LEU A 99 -9.81 -11.30 -0.50
C LEU A 99 -8.33 -11.44 -0.84
N ASN A 100 -8.02 -11.69 -2.11
CA ASN A 100 -6.65 -11.80 -2.60
C ASN A 100 -5.96 -10.41 -2.61
N MET A 101 -5.76 -9.82 -1.43
CA MET A 101 -5.23 -8.47 -1.20
C MET A 101 -3.79 -8.52 -0.69
N ARG A 102 -3.01 -9.42 -1.27
CA ARG A 102 -1.58 -9.60 -0.99
C ARG A 102 -0.75 -9.06 -2.15
N GLN A 103 0.53 -8.78 -1.90
CA GLN A 103 1.43 -8.43 -2.99
C GLN A 103 1.44 -9.53 -4.06
N GLY A 104 1.42 -9.13 -5.32
CA GLY A 104 1.31 -10.05 -6.45
C GLY A 104 -0.10 -10.63 -6.63
N ASN A 105 -1.13 -9.94 -6.14
CA ASN A 105 -2.52 -10.42 -6.22
C ASN A 105 -2.97 -10.81 -7.63
N VAL A 106 -2.45 -10.14 -8.65
CA VAL A 106 -2.65 -10.48 -10.06
C VAL A 106 -1.29 -10.71 -10.72
N PRO A 107 -0.99 -11.95 -11.14
CA PRO A 107 0.26 -12.26 -11.83
C PRO A 107 0.42 -11.41 -13.10
N GLU A 108 1.63 -10.87 -13.32
CA GLU A 108 1.87 -9.93 -14.43
C GLU A 108 1.80 -10.59 -15.80
N HIS A 109 2.08 -11.90 -15.91
CA HIS A 109 1.87 -12.64 -17.15
C HIS A 109 0.37 -12.84 -17.48
N LEU A 110 -0.51 -12.81 -16.48
CA LEU A 110 -1.95 -13.01 -16.67
C LEU A 110 -2.65 -11.69 -17.01
N PHE A 111 -2.21 -10.59 -16.40
CA PHE A 111 -2.72 -9.25 -16.71
C PHE A 111 -1.60 -8.20 -16.64
N PRO A 112 -0.84 -8.00 -17.73
CA PRO A 112 0.29 -7.08 -17.77
C PRO A 112 -0.06 -5.64 -17.42
N SER A 113 0.91 -4.88 -16.90
CA SER A 113 0.76 -3.43 -16.78
C SER A 113 0.69 -2.81 -18.18
N GLY A 114 -0.20 -1.86 -18.42
CA GLY A 114 -0.36 -1.27 -19.75
C GLY A 114 -1.72 -0.62 -20.01
N PHE A 115 -1.95 -0.23 -21.26
CA PHE A 115 -3.21 0.33 -21.71
C PHE A 115 -4.08 -0.76 -22.33
N TYR A 116 -5.34 -0.79 -21.92
CA TYR A 116 -6.34 -1.75 -22.40
C TYR A 116 -7.55 -1.01 -22.93
N VAL A 117 -8.13 -1.55 -24.00
CA VAL A 117 -9.45 -1.18 -24.47
C VAL A 117 -10.47 -2.06 -23.77
N PHE A 118 -11.52 -1.47 -23.23
CA PHE A 118 -12.65 -2.20 -22.68
C PHE A 118 -13.92 -1.84 -23.45
N SER A 119 -14.84 -2.79 -23.49
CA SER A 119 -16.21 -2.60 -23.98
C SER A 119 -17.17 -3.10 -22.89
N ARG A 120 -18.20 -2.32 -22.57
CA ARG A 120 -19.24 -2.71 -21.61
C ARG A 120 -20.60 -2.22 -22.04
N HIS A 121 -21.67 -2.89 -21.61
CA HIS A 121 -23.02 -2.38 -21.79
C HIS A 121 -23.17 -1.01 -21.14
N ASN A 122 -23.91 -0.12 -21.81
CA ASN A 122 -24.29 1.15 -21.24
C ASN A 122 -25.38 0.90 -20.18
N PHE A 123 -25.18 1.47 -18.98
CA PHE A 123 -26.13 1.30 -17.88
C PHE A 123 -27.46 2.05 -18.08
N ILE A 124 -27.47 3.07 -18.95
CA ILE A 124 -28.65 3.92 -19.20
C ILE A 124 -29.35 3.50 -20.50
N TYR A 125 -28.59 3.08 -21.51
CA TYR A 125 -29.08 2.78 -22.86
C TYR A 125 -28.77 1.32 -23.23
N PRO A 126 -29.67 0.36 -22.91
CA PRO A 126 -29.38 -1.08 -22.90
C PRO A 126 -28.80 -1.64 -24.22
N ASP A 127 -29.22 -1.07 -25.35
CA ASP A 127 -28.83 -1.51 -26.70
C ASP A 127 -27.50 -0.91 -27.18
N THR A 128 -26.77 -0.21 -26.30
CA THR A 128 -25.51 0.44 -26.65
C THR A 128 -24.36 -0.04 -25.78
N PHE A 129 -23.16 0.00 -26.35
CA PHE A 129 -21.93 -0.29 -25.65
C PHE A 129 -21.09 0.98 -25.50
N ILE A 130 -20.41 1.07 -24.36
CA ILE A 130 -19.39 2.07 -24.11
C ILE A 130 -18.04 1.41 -24.32
N GLN A 131 -17.22 2.01 -25.18
CA GLN A 131 -15.82 1.68 -25.33
C GLN A 131 -14.95 2.74 -24.66
N GLY A 132 -13.90 2.31 -23.97
CA GLY A 132 -12.96 3.21 -23.33
C GLY A 132 -11.59 2.60 -23.19
N ILE A 133 -10.66 3.43 -22.70
CA ILE A 133 -9.29 3.04 -22.41
C ILE A 133 -9.06 3.10 -20.91
N VAL A 134 -8.44 2.07 -20.36
CA VAL A 134 -7.93 2.03 -18.99
C VAL A 134 -6.43 1.82 -19.00
N HIS A 135 -5.78 2.40 -18.00
CA HIS A 135 -4.40 2.12 -17.67
C HIS A 135 -4.35 1.21 -16.45
N VAL A 136 -3.79 0.01 -16.64
CA VAL A 136 -3.49 -0.97 -15.60
C VAL A 136 -2.07 -0.75 -15.13
N TYR A 137 -1.88 -0.58 -13.83
CA TYR A 137 -0.57 -0.36 -13.24
C TYR A 137 -0.46 -1.02 -11.87
N ARG A 138 0.77 -1.31 -11.48
CA ARG A 138 1.10 -1.92 -10.18
C ARG A 138 1.69 -0.89 -9.24
N LYS A 139 1.26 -0.93 -7.98
CA LYS A 139 1.80 -0.06 -6.94
C LYS A 139 1.74 -0.79 -5.60
N ASP A 140 2.88 -0.85 -4.90
CA ASP A 140 3.00 -1.55 -3.61
C ASP A 140 2.51 -3.01 -3.66
N GLY A 141 2.83 -3.70 -4.77
CA GLY A 141 2.47 -5.10 -5.03
C GLY A 141 0.99 -5.33 -5.38
N MET A 142 0.16 -4.29 -5.42
CA MET A 142 -1.25 -4.39 -5.79
C MET A 142 -1.50 -3.90 -7.22
N THR A 143 -2.53 -4.47 -7.86
CA THR A 143 -2.94 -4.10 -9.22
C THR A 143 -4.08 -3.10 -9.20
N TYR A 144 -3.91 -2.00 -9.93
CA TYR A 144 -4.87 -0.91 -10.01
C TYR A 144 -5.21 -0.57 -11.45
N ILE A 145 -6.39 0.04 -11.61
CA ILE A 145 -6.82 0.64 -12.87
C ILE A 145 -7.18 2.10 -12.70
N THR A 146 -6.91 2.88 -13.72
CA THR A 146 -7.36 4.27 -13.82
C THR A 146 -7.79 4.58 -15.25
N GLY A 147 -8.76 5.46 -15.38
CA GLY A 147 -9.26 5.88 -16.69
C GLY A 147 -10.13 7.11 -16.58
N ARG A 148 -10.70 7.49 -17.72
CA ARG A 148 -11.65 8.60 -17.79
C ARG A 148 -12.87 8.20 -18.60
N GLU A 149 -14.04 8.52 -18.09
CA GLU A 149 -15.29 8.30 -18.83
C GLU A 149 -15.24 9.04 -20.18
N PRO A 150 -15.74 8.48 -21.29
CA PRO A 150 -15.74 9.16 -22.58
C PRO A 150 -16.50 10.50 -22.53
N ILE A 151 -16.01 11.53 -23.23
CA ILE A 151 -16.64 12.87 -23.25
C ILE A 151 -18.10 12.79 -23.70
N PHE A 152 -18.36 11.97 -24.72
CA PHE A 152 -19.70 11.79 -25.27
C PHE A 152 -20.68 11.23 -24.24
N GLU A 153 -20.26 10.28 -23.41
CA GLU A 153 -21.09 9.71 -22.35
C GLU A 153 -21.39 10.72 -21.24
N MET A 154 -20.43 11.59 -20.91
CA MET A 154 -20.66 12.69 -19.97
C MET A 154 -21.69 13.69 -20.51
N ARG A 155 -21.60 14.04 -21.81
CA ARG A 155 -22.51 14.98 -22.46
C ARG A 155 -23.95 14.47 -22.49
N LYS A 156 -24.18 13.17 -22.73
CA LYS A 156 -25.53 12.56 -22.71
C LYS A 156 -26.25 12.76 -21.38
N GLN A 157 -25.50 12.82 -20.28
CA GLN A 157 -26.02 12.98 -18.92
C GLN A 157 -25.90 14.42 -18.42
N SER A 158 -25.53 15.37 -19.28
CA SER A 158 -25.27 16.77 -18.92
C SER A 158 -24.26 16.92 -17.77
N LEU A 159 -23.27 16.01 -17.70
CA LEU A 159 -22.24 16.01 -16.67
C LEU A 159 -20.99 16.80 -17.11
N PRO A 160 -20.20 17.35 -16.15
CA PRO A 160 -18.96 18.05 -16.46
C PRO A 160 -17.95 17.20 -17.24
N ILE A 161 -17.35 17.77 -18.29
CA ILE A 161 -16.43 17.07 -19.20
C ILE A 161 -14.94 17.24 -18.84
N ASP A 162 -14.65 17.90 -17.73
CA ASP A 162 -13.30 18.17 -17.28
C ASP A 162 -12.57 16.87 -16.85
N LYS A 163 -11.24 16.94 -16.84
CA LYS A 163 -10.39 15.75 -16.57
C LYS A 163 -10.57 15.19 -15.17
N TYR A 164 -10.95 16.02 -14.20
CA TYR A 164 -11.07 15.64 -12.80
C TYR A 164 -12.38 14.89 -12.55
N THR A 165 -13.50 15.42 -13.03
CA THR A 165 -14.83 14.81 -12.85
C THR A 165 -14.95 13.46 -13.57
N ARG A 166 -14.26 13.31 -14.70
CA ARG A 166 -14.26 12.08 -15.50
C ARG A 166 -13.36 10.99 -14.96
N GLU A 167 -12.43 11.31 -14.05
CA GLU A 167 -11.46 10.34 -13.52
C GLU A 167 -12.16 9.27 -12.70
N PHE A 168 -11.90 8.01 -13.04
CA PHE A 168 -12.23 6.86 -12.22
C PHE A 168 -10.97 6.07 -11.88
N ARG A 169 -11.01 5.38 -10.74
CA ARG A 169 -9.93 4.51 -10.27
C ARG A 169 -10.53 3.23 -9.70
N GLY A 170 -9.76 2.16 -9.73
CA GLY A 170 -10.17 0.89 -9.19
C GLY A 170 -9.02 -0.02 -8.82
N MET A 171 -9.36 -1.09 -8.11
CA MET A 171 -8.46 -2.18 -7.75
C MET A 171 -8.88 -3.44 -8.52
N VAL A 172 -7.90 -4.22 -8.94
CA VAL A 172 -8.10 -5.51 -9.62
C VAL A 172 -7.64 -6.62 -8.69
N LEU A 173 -8.46 -7.66 -8.53
CA LEU A 173 -8.17 -8.86 -7.75
C LEU A 173 -8.28 -10.08 -8.66
N ALA A 174 -7.33 -11.03 -8.55
CA ALA A 174 -7.50 -12.32 -9.21
C ALA A 174 -8.43 -13.21 -8.39
N MET A 175 -9.38 -13.85 -9.08
CA MET A 175 -10.28 -14.89 -8.60
C MET A 175 -10.01 -16.19 -9.37
N ASP A 176 -10.63 -17.29 -8.94
CA ASP A 176 -10.37 -18.64 -9.46
C ASP A 176 -10.47 -18.72 -11.00
N THR A 177 -11.49 -18.07 -11.58
CA THR A 177 -11.77 -18.15 -13.03
C THR A 177 -11.56 -16.84 -13.78
N GLY A 178 -11.01 -15.80 -13.13
CA GLY A 178 -10.91 -14.49 -13.77
C GLY A 178 -10.38 -13.37 -12.89
N LEU A 179 -10.68 -12.14 -13.27
CA LEU A 179 -10.31 -10.93 -12.58
C LEU A 179 -11.57 -10.18 -12.15
N ASP A 180 -11.62 -9.78 -10.89
CA ASP A 180 -12.61 -8.87 -10.36
C ASP A 180 -12.05 -7.45 -10.29
N MET A 181 -12.86 -6.46 -10.64
CA MET A 181 -12.48 -5.06 -10.70
C MET A 181 -13.52 -4.21 -9.97
N LEU A 182 -13.11 -3.61 -8.85
CA LEU A 182 -13.89 -2.60 -8.15
C LEU A 182 -13.46 -1.22 -8.60
N VAL A 183 -14.35 -0.48 -9.28
CA VAL A 183 -14.08 0.84 -9.85
C VAL A 183 -15.02 1.89 -9.29
N SER A 184 -14.51 3.06 -8.93
CA SER A 184 -15.31 4.19 -8.47
C SER A 184 -14.79 5.52 -9.03
N ARG A 185 -15.68 6.52 -9.07
CA ARG A 185 -15.38 7.90 -9.47
C ARG A 185 -15.08 8.74 -8.22
N ARG A 186 -14.31 9.81 -8.40
CA ARG A 186 -14.00 10.71 -7.27
C ARG A 186 -15.25 11.27 -6.62
N ARG A 187 -15.32 11.20 -5.28
CA ARG A 187 -16.40 11.77 -4.46
C ARG A 187 -17.81 11.29 -4.85
N PHE A 188 -17.89 10.16 -5.53
CA PHE A 188 -19.15 9.48 -5.80
C PHE A 188 -19.33 8.32 -4.81
N MET A 189 -20.53 8.19 -4.26
CA MET A 189 -20.95 7.00 -3.50
C MET A 189 -21.24 5.81 -4.43
N THR A 190 -21.20 6.01 -5.75
CA THR A 190 -21.42 4.97 -6.75
C THR A 190 -20.10 4.33 -7.17
N GLY A 191 -20.12 3.00 -7.22
CA GLY A 191 -19.07 2.15 -7.75
C GLY A 191 -19.65 1.14 -8.73
N SER A 192 -18.77 0.53 -9.50
CA SER A 192 -19.12 -0.56 -10.41
C SER A 192 -18.17 -1.73 -10.16
N PHE A 193 -18.73 -2.93 -10.26
CA PHE A 193 -18.02 -4.20 -10.12
C PHE A 193 -17.99 -4.85 -11.50
N HIS A 194 -16.82 -5.28 -11.95
CA HIS A 194 -16.65 -5.95 -13.23
C HIS A 194 -15.88 -7.23 -13.03
N PHE A 195 -16.49 -8.35 -13.42
CA PHE A 195 -15.81 -9.62 -13.51
C PHE A 195 -15.46 -9.91 -14.97
N VAL A 196 -14.19 -10.20 -15.24
CA VAL A 196 -13.72 -10.61 -16.57
C VAL A 196 -13.04 -11.96 -16.47
N ALA A 197 -13.47 -12.90 -17.31
CA ALA A 197 -12.87 -14.21 -17.44
C ALA A 197 -12.42 -14.42 -18.89
N PRO A 198 -11.31 -15.16 -19.12
CA PRO A 198 -10.95 -15.58 -20.46
C PRO A 198 -12.10 -16.38 -21.08
N VAL A 199 -12.52 -16.01 -22.28
CA VAL A 199 -13.45 -16.80 -23.07
C VAL A 199 -12.62 -17.58 -24.08
N PRO A 200 -12.79 -18.91 -24.21
CA PRO A 200 -12.12 -19.68 -25.25
C PRO A 200 -12.44 -19.06 -26.61
N SER A 201 -11.41 -18.88 -27.44
CA SER A 201 -11.62 -18.53 -28.84
C SER A 201 -12.31 -19.72 -29.51
N LEU A 202 -13.48 -19.47 -30.13
CA LEU A 202 -14.17 -20.44 -30.98
C LEU A 202 -13.35 -20.77 -32.23
#